data_AF-A0AAX3PIX5-F1
#
_entry.id   AF-A0AAX3PIX5-F1
#
_cell.length_a   1.000
_cell.length_b   1.000
_cell.length_c   1.000
_cell.angle_alpha   90.00
_cell.angle_beta   90.00
_cell.angle_gamma   90.00
#
_symmetry.space_group_name_H-M   'P 1'
#
loop_
_entity.id
_entity.type
_entity.pdbx_description
1 polymer ?
#
loop_
_entity_poly.entity_id
_entity_poly.type
_entity_poly.pdbx_seq_one_letter_code
_entity_poly.pdbx_strand_id
1 'polypeptide(L)'
;MSQKIDATDVTEEEALNAVFFERADEFIKQANEFCRPAKGQQPKPEELRGQVSSAMLFATARFNTWVAANTFKDGDEMRDAKEQVMSYILQQFQMMLEDNYDEYCEQFENYLRFRKNEDFHTHKHDHDGHDHQH
;
A
#
# COMPACT_ATOMS: atom_id res chain seq x y z
N MET A 1 4.19 -21.29 -42.24
CA MET A 1 5.07 -20.20 -41.77
C MET A 1 4.59 -19.80 -40.39
N SER A 2 5.28 -20.26 -39.34
CA SER A 2 4.95 -19.90 -37.96
C SER A 2 5.48 -18.48 -37.74
N GLN A 3 4.57 -17.51 -37.67
CA GLN A 3 4.91 -16.21 -37.10
C GLN A 3 5.18 -16.44 -35.63
N LYS A 4 6.47 -16.38 -35.25
CA LYS A 4 6.86 -16.20 -33.86
C LYS A 4 6.24 -14.87 -33.44
N ILE A 5 5.32 -14.94 -32.49
CA ILE A 5 4.82 -13.77 -31.78
C ILE A 5 6.00 -13.32 -30.93
N ASP A 6 6.63 -12.21 -31.30
CA ASP A 6 7.77 -11.66 -30.58
C ASP A 6 7.23 -11.06 -29.27
N ALA A 7 7.72 -11.53 -28.13
CA ALA A 7 7.17 -11.26 -26.82
C ALA A 7 7.67 -9.94 -26.21
N THR A 8 8.02 -8.94 -27.02
CA THR A 8 8.81 -7.77 -26.56
C THR A 8 8.37 -6.39 -27.04
N ASP A 9 7.15 -6.20 -27.55
CA ASP A 9 6.61 -4.84 -27.72
C ASP A 9 5.82 -4.43 -26.48
N VAL A 10 6.56 -4.10 -25.40
CA VAL A 10 5.99 -3.34 -24.28
C VAL A 10 5.79 -1.91 -24.76
N THR A 11 4.55 -1.43 -24.73
CA THR A 11 4.22 -0.05 -25.10
C THR A 11 4.82 0.94 -24.11
N GLU A 12 5.04 2.19 -24.54
CA GLU A 12 5.55 3.25 -23.67
C GLU A 12 4.62 3.48 -22.45
N GLU A 13 3.31 3.33 -22.65
CA GLU A 13 2.31 3.40 -21.58
C GLU A 13 2.48 2.28 -20.55
N GLU A 14 2.64 1.03 -21.00
CA GLU A 14 2.89 -0.12 -20.11
C GLU A 14 4.20 0.04 -19.33
N ALA A 15 5.25 0.57 -19.97
CA ALA A 15 6.51 0.85 -19.31
C ALA A 15 6.39 1.94 -18.24
N LEU A 16 5.67 3.03 -18.52
CA LEU A 16 5.40 4.08 -17.54
C LEU A 16 4.56 3.58 -16.36
N ASN A 17 3.55 2.76 -16.63
CA ASN A 17 2.72 2.12 -15.60
C ASN A 17 3.56 1.19 -14.72
N ALA A 18 4.42 0.36 -15.30
CA ALA A 18 5.32 -0.52 -14.54
C ALA A 18 6.20 0.27 -13.57
N VAL A 19 6.79 1.38 -14.04
CA VAL A 19 7.62 2.26 -13.20
C VAL A 19 6.81 2.94 -12.10
N PHE A 20 5.55 3.30 -12.37
CA PHE A 20 4.64 3.82 -11.35
C PHE A 20 4.39 2.78 -10.25
N PHE A 21 4.02 1.56 -10.61
CA PHE A 21 3.76 0.48 -9.65
C PHE A 21 5.00 0.08 -8.86
N GLU A 22 6.17 -0.02 -9.50
CA GLU A 22 7.43 -0.31 -8.82
C GLU A 22 7.72 0.70 -7.70
N ARG A 23 7.52 2.00 -7.98
CA ARG A 23 7.70 3.05 -6.96
C ARG A 23 6.66 2.96 -5.85
N ALA A 24 5.41 2.68 -6.18
CA ALA A 24 4.35 2.49 -5.18
C ALA A 24 4.69 1.32 -4.25
N ASP A 25 5.19 0.22 -4.81
CA ASP A 25 5.61 -0.97 -4.06
C ASP A 25 6.80 -0.68 -3.14
N GLU A 26 7.75 0.15 -3.56
CA GLU A 26 8.85 0.58 -2.69
C GLU A 26 8.36 1.35 -1.46
N PHE A 27 7.37 2.24 -1.62
CA PHE A 27 6.75 2.93 -0.49
C PHE A 27 6.01 1.95 0.44
N ILE A 28 5.26 1.01 -0.12
CA ILE A 28 4.52 -0.01 0.63
C ILE A 28 5.50 -0.92 1.38
N LYS A 29 6.59 -1.34 0.75
CA LYS A 29 7.66 -2.13 1.38
C LYS A 29 8.22 -1.40 2.59
N GLN A 30 8.53 -0.11 2.47
CA GLN A 30 9.02 0.69 3.59
C GLN A 30 7.97 0.83 4.71
N ALA A 31 6.70 1.00 4.37
CA ALA A 31 5.62 1.02 5.34
C ALA A 31 5.48 -0.32 6.09
N ASN A 32 5.61 -1.44 5.38
CA ASN A 32 5.61 -2.78 5.96
C ASN A 32 6.76 -2.99 6.94
N GLU A 33 7.94 -2.42 6.70
CA GLU A 33 9.04 -2.43 7.67
C GLU A 33 8.66 -1.71 8.97
N PHE A 34 7.96 -0.56 8.89
CA PHE A 34 7.50 0.16 10.07
C PHE A 34 6.40 -0.56 10.85
N CYS A 35 5.66 -1.48 10.20
CA CYS A 35 4.67 -2.32 10.86
C CYS A 35 5.29 -3.47 11.69
N ARG A 36 6.60 -3.68 11.63
CA ARG A 36 7.27 -4.74 12.40
C ARG A 36 7.44 -4.31 13.86
N PRO A 37 7.09 -5.16 14.84
CA PRO A 37 7.32 -4.86 16.24
C PRO A 37 8.81 -4.75 16.54
N ALA A 38 9.18 -3.84 17.45
CA ALA A 38 10.56 -3.73 17.91
C ALA A 38 11.00 -5.03 18.61
N LYS A 39 12.29 -5.37 18.50
CA LYS A 39 12.85 -6.57 19.14
C LYS A 39 12.57 -6.53 20.65
N GLY A 40 11.96 -7.59 21.18
CA GLY A 40 11.63 -7.72 22.59
C GLY A 40 10.32 -7.05 23.02
N GLN A 41 9.55 -6.46 22.11
CA GLN A 41 8.20 -5.98 22.38
C GLN A 41 7.14 -7.00 21.97
N GLN A 42 6.02 -7.02 22.70
CA GLN A 42 4.85 -7.82 22.33
C GLN A 42 4.28 -7.31 20.99
N PRO A 43 3.92 -8.20 20.07
CA PRO A 43 3.35 -7.81 18.80
C PRO A 43 1.98 -7.15 19.01
N LYS A 44 1.86 -5.87 18.63
CA LYS A 44 0.59 -5.15 18.53
C LYS A 44 0.31 -4.73 17.07
N PRO A 45 0.07 -5.71 16.18
CA PRO A 45 0.08 -5.47 14.75
C PRO A 45 -1.04 -4.53 14.28
N GLU A 46 -2.20 -4.52 14.95
CA GLU A 46 -3.29 -3.59 14.63
C GLU A 46 -2.95 -2.14 14.95
N GLU A 47 -2.41 -1.90 16.16
CA GLU A 47 -2.00 -0.57 16.61
C GLU A 47 -0.90 -0.01 15.70
N LEU A 48 0.12 -0.83 15.39
CA LEU A 48 1.21 -0.44 14.50
C LEU A 48 0.73 -0.12 13.09
N ARG A 49 -0.14 -0.94 12.49
CA ARG A 49 -0.71 -0.65 11.16
C ARG A 49 -1.47 0.67 11.13
N GLY A 50 -2.26 0.97 12.17
CA GLY A 50 -2.99 2.24 12.26
C GLY A 50 -2.06 3.47 12.35
N GLN A 51 -0.97 3.36 13.13
CA GLN A 51 0.04 4.42 13.24
C GLN A 51 0.78 4.63 11.92
N VAL A 52 1.21 3.55 11.27
CA VAL A 52 1.92 3.61 9.97
C VAL A 52 1.02 4.17 8.88
N SER A 53 -0.24 3.74 8.82
CA SER A 53 -1.24 4.29 7.89
C SER A 53 -1.42 5.80 8.08
N SER A 54 -1.55 6.26 9.32
CA SER A 54 -1.66 7.68 9.64
C SER A 54 -0.40 8.46 9.23
N ALA A 55 0.78 7.89 9.46
CA ALA A 55 2.05 8.48 9.07
C ALA A 55 2.19 8.57 7.53
N MET A 56 1.78 7.54 6.79
CA MET A 56 1.76 7.55 5.33
C MET A 56 0.83 8.64 4.79
N LEU A 57 -0.39 8.77 5.32
CA LEU A 57 -1.33 9.81 4.91
C LEU A 57 -0.72 11.21 5.09
N PHE A 58 -0.07 11.45 6.24
CA PHE A 58 0.62 12.71 6.49
C PHE A 58 1.82 12.93 5.56
N ALA A 59 2.60 11.88 5.28
CA ALA A 59 3.72 11.94 4.36
C ALA A 59 3.26 12.30 2.94
N THR A 60 2.21 11.66 2.44
CA THR A 60 1.57 11.96 1.14
C THR A 60 1.13 13.41 1.08
N ALA A 61 0.44 13.91 2.12
CA ALA A 61 0.00 15.31 2.17
C ALA A 61 1.18 16.30 2.11
N ARG A 62 2.26 16.04 2.87
CA ARG A 62 3.46 16.89 2.86
C ARG A 62 4.17 16.87 1.51
N PHE A 63 4.35 15.69 0.94
CA PHE A 63 5.03 15.53 -0.34
C PHE A 63 4.26 16.23 -1.46
N ASN A 64 2.95 15.99 -1.57
CA ASN A 64 2.13 16.63 -2.60
C ASN A 64 2.02 18.15 -2.42
N THR A 65 2.02 18.64 -1.18
CA THR A 65 2.09 20.09 -0.90
C THR A 65 3.41 20.69 -1.41
N TRP A 66 4.54 20.00 -1.19
CA TRP A 66 5.83 20.43 -1.71
C TRP A 66 5.87 20.38 -3.24
N VAL A 67 5.35 19.32 -3.88
CA VAL A 67 5.24 19.24 -5.34
C VAL A 67 4.43 20.42 -5.89
N ALA A 68 3.26 20.71 -5.31
CA ALA A 68 2.44 21.86 -5.72
C ALA A 68 3.18 23.19 -5.50
N ALA A 69 3.91 23.36 -4.39
CA ALA A 69 4.67 24.59 -4.14
C ALA A 69 5.71 24.90 -5.23
N ASN A 70 6.27 23.87 -5.88
CA ASN A 70 7.25 24.04 -6.96
C ASN A 70 6.62 24.53 -8.29
N THR A 71 5.28 24.65 -8.38
CA THR A 71 4.59 25.15 -9.58
C THR A 71 4.23 26.64 -9.49
N PHE A 72 4.45 27.29 -8.35
CA PHE A 72 4.10 28.69 -8.11
C PHE A 72 5.33 29.57 -7.97
N LYS A 73 5.20 30.83 -8.34
CA LYS A 73 6.29 31.82 -8.27
C LYS A 73 6.57 32.29 -6.84
N ASP A 74 5.53 32.33 -6.00
CA ASP A 74 5.58 32.83 -4.63
C ASP A 74 4.43 32.26 -3.78
N GLY A 75 4.45 32.60 -2.49
CA GLY A 75 3.45 32.13 -1.54
C GLY A 75 2.07 32.77 -1.67
N ASP A 76 1.94 33.94 -2.30
CA ASP A 76 0.64 34.58 -2.51
C ASP A 76 -0.10 33.88 -3.65
N GLU A 77 0.59 33.58 -4.76
CA GLU A 77 0.02 32.80 -5.85
C GLU A 77 -0.42 31.40 -5.39
N MET A 78 0.39 30.73 -4.57
CA MET A 78 0.01 29.44 -3.98
C MET A 78 -1.20 29.57 -3.04
N ARG A 79 -1.33 30.68 -2.30
CA ARG A 79 -2.49 30.94 -1.43
C ARG A 79 -3.76 31.12 -2.24
N ASP A 80 -3.70 31.90 -3.32
CA ASP A 80 -4.83 32.15 -4.22
C ASP A 80 -5.28 30.85 -4.92
N ALA A 81 -4.35 29.95 -5.23
CA ALA A 81 -4.62 28.65 -5.86
C ALA A 81 -5.01 27.52 -4.88
N LYS A 82 -5.07 27.79 -3.56
CA LYS A 82 -5.21 26.75 -2.53
C LYS A 82 -6.38 25.80 -2.79
N GLU A 83 -7.57 26.32 -3.06
CA GLU A 83 -8.78 25.50 -3.25
C GLU A 83 -8.65 24.58 -4.47
N GLN A 84 -8.07 25.09 -5.55
CA GLN A 84 -7.81 24.31 -6.77
C GLN A 84 -6.83 23.16 -6.51
N VAL A 85 -5.71 23.46 -5.83
CA VAL A 85 -4.71 22.44 -5.46
C VAL A 85 -5.31 21.36 -4.56
N MET A 86 -6.07 21.77 -3.54
CA MET A 86 -6.72 20.83 -2.61
C MET A 86 -7.74 19.95 -3.33
N SER A 87 -8.58 20.52 -4.18
CA SER A 87 -9.58 19.78 -4.96
C SER A 87 -8.92 18.73 -5.85
N TYR A 88 -7.87 19.13 -6.59
CA TYR A 88 -7.13 18.22 -7.45
C TYR A 88 -6.53 17.04 -6.66
N ILE A 89 -5.77 17.31 -5.59
CA ILE A 89 -5.10 16.25 -4.81
C ILE A 89 -6.14 15.30 -4.19
N LEU A 90 -7.23 15.83 -3.64
CA LEU A 90 -8.27 15.01 -3.01
C LEU A 90 -9.00 14.14 -4.03
N GLN A 91 -9.31 14.66 -5.23
CA GLN A 91 -9.94 13.88 -6.29
C GLN A 91 -9.04 12.74 -6.77
N GLN A 92 -7.75 13.00 -6.99
CA GLN A 92 -6.80 11.95 -7.37
C GLN A 92 -6.70 10.86 -6.29
N PHE A 93 -6.58 11.26 -5.02
CA PHE A 93 -6.53 10.32 -3.91
C PHE A 93 -7.82 9.51 -3.77
N GLN A 94 -8.98 10.16 -3.93
CA GLN A 94 -10.28 9.51 -3.86
C GLN A 94 -10.43 8.43 -4.95
N MET A 95 -10.10 8.73 -6.21
CA MET A 95 -10.19 7.74 -7.30
C MET A 95 -9.31 6.50 -7.02
N MET A 96 -8.06 6.71 -6.63
CA MET A 96 -7.16 5.59 -6.29
C MET A 96 -7.67 4.79 -5.08
N LEU A 97 -8.23 5.47 -4.07
CA LEU A 97 -8.77 4.81 -2.90
C LEU A 97 -10.02 3.98 -3.24
N GLU A 98 -10.93 4.51 -4.05
CA GLU A 98 -12.12 3.82 -4.52
C GLU A 98 -11.75 2.56 -5.30
N ASP A 99 -10.85 2.65 -6.28
CA ASP A 99 -10.38 1.50 -7.07
C ASP A 99 -9.81 0.39 -6.17
N ASN A 100 -8.94 0.75 -5.22
CA ASN A 100 -8.36 -0.22 -4.28
C ASN A 100 -9.43 -0.82 -3.36
N TYR A 101 -10.37 0.00 -2.87
CA TYR A 101 -11.40 -0.45 -1.95
C TYR A 101 -12.36 -1.43 -2.63
N ASP A 102 -12.78 -1.12 -3.85
CA ASP A 102 -13.64 -1.97 -4.67
C ASP A 102 -12.94 -3.29 -5.00
N GLU A 103 -11.66 -3.27 -5.36
CA GLU A 103 -10.87 -4.51 -5.56
C GLU A 103 -10.86 -5.38 -4.29
N TYR A 104 -10.60 -4.79 -3.12
CA TYR A 104 -10.62 -5.52 -1.85
C TYR A 104 -12.02 -6.06 -1.50
N CYS A 105 -13.09 -5.35 -1.87
CA CYS A 105 -14.45 -5.83 -1.73
C CYS A 105 -14.74 -7.04 -2.64
N GLU A 106 -14.33 -6.98 -3.90
CA GLU A 106 -14.51 -8.07 -4.86
C GLU A 106 -13.71 -9.31 -4.49
N GLN A 107 -12.48 -9.12 -4.00
CA GLN A 107 -11.56 -10.20 -3.63
C GLN A 107 -11.62 -10.56 -2.14
N PHE A 108 -12.57 -10.02 -1.38
CA PHE A 108 -12.63 -10.14 0.07
C PHE A 108 -12.51 -11.59 0.55
N GLU A 109 -13.29 -12.49 -0.05
CA GLU A 109 -13.29 -13.91 0.27
C GLU A 109 -11.97 -14.59 -0.14
N ASN A 110 -11.35 -14.19 -1.24
CA ASN A 110 -10.09 -14.76 -1.71
C ASN A 110 -8.92 -14.34 -0.81
N TYR A 111 -8.83 -13.06 -0.45
CA TYR A 111 -7.75 -12.55 0.41
C TYR A 111 -7.90 -13.00 1.87
N LEU A 112 -9.13 -13.14 2.40
CA LEU A 112 -9.33 -13.56 3.79
C LEU A 112 -9.46 -15.07 4.01
N ARG A 113 -9.71 -15.87 2.96
CA ARG A 113 -9.59 -17.33 3.06
C ARG A 113 -8.17 -17.77 3.44
N PHE A 114 -7.14 -17.09 2.95
CA PHE A 114 -5.76 -17.37 3.35
C PHE A 114 -5.48 -17.02 4.81
N ARG A 115 -6.08 -15.94 5.33
CA ARG A 115 -5.95 -15.56 6.74
C ARG A 115 -6.50 -16.61 7.70
N LYS A 116 -7.64 -17.23 7.38
CA LYS A 116 -8.21 -18.34 8.18
C LYS A 116 -7.35 -19.61 8.16
N ASN A 117 -6.64 -19.87 7.06
CA ASN A 117 -5.78 -21.06 6.94
C ASN A 117 -4.46 -20.89 7.72
N GLU A 118 -3.87 -19.68 7.77
CA GLU A 118 -2.68 -19.43 8.61
C GLU A 118 -2.99 -19.57 10.11
N ASP A 119 -4.14 -19.10 10.57
CA ASP A 119 -4.59 -19.31 11.96
C ASP A 119 -4.80 -20.82 12.26
N PHE A 120 -5.28 -21.60 11.28
CA PHE A 120 -5.44 -23.06 11.41
C PHE A 120 -4.11 -23.83 11.47
N HIS A 121 -3.05 -23.34 10.80
CA HIS A 121 -1.74 -24.01 10.77
C HIS A 121 -0.84 -23.63 11.95
N THR A 122 -1.01 -22.44 12.52
CA THR A 122 -0.30 -22.02 13.74
C THR A 122 -0.78 -22.77 14.99
N HIS A 123 -2.07 -23.16 15.06
CA HIS A 123 -2.65 -23.85 16.21
C HIS A 123 -2.54 -25.39 16.15
N LYS A 124 -1.96 -25.96 15.09
CA LYS A 124 -1.83 -27.42 14.94
C LYS A 124 -0.56 -27.99 15.56
N HIS A 125 0.41 -27.15 15.93
CA HIS A 125 1.69 -27.59 16.49
C HIS A 125 1.74 -27.63 18.03
N ASP A 126 0.69 -27.18 18.72
CA ASP A 126 0.70 -27.10 20.20
C ASP A 126 -0.06 -28.24 20.91
N HIS A 127 -0.59 -29.25 20.21
CA HIS A 127 -1.38 -30.32 20.84
C HIS A 127 -0.81 -31.73 20.85
N ASP A 128 0.36 -32.00 20.24
CA ASP A 128 0.93 -33.36 20.21
C ASP A 128 2.26 -33.47 20.98
N GLY A 129 2.26 -32.98 22.23
CA GLY A 129 3.42 -33.00 23.13
C GLY A 129 3.20 -33.80 24.41
N HIS A 130 3.34 -35.13 24.29
CA HIS A 130 3.67 -36.09 25.35
C HIS A 130 2.64 -36.39 26.45
N ASP A 131 1.87 -37.46 26.24
CA ASP A 131 1.37 -38.32 27.32
C ASP A 131 1.88 -39.76 27.07
N HIS A 132 2.99 -40.13 27.71
CA HIS A 132 3.61 -41.46 27.83
C HIS A 132 4.85 -41.25 28.74
N GLN A 133 5.03 -41.87 29.92
CA GLN A 133 4.80 -43.25 30.33
C GLN A 133 4.78 -43.36 31.87
N HIS A 134 4.23 -44.49 32.30
CA HIS A 134 4.25 -45.12 33.63
C HIS A 134 5.61 -45.17 34.33
#